data_AF-A0AAD8L6B8-F1
#
_entry.id   AF-A0AAD8L6B8-F1
#
_cell.length_a   1.000
_cell.length_b   1.000
_cell.length_c   1.000
_cell.angle_alpha   90.00
_cell.angle_beta   90.00
_cell.angle_gamma   90.00
#
_symmetry.space_group_name_H-M   'P 1'
#
loop_
_entity.id
_entity.type
_entity.pdbx_description
1 polymer ?
#
loop_
_entity_poly.entity_id
_entity_poly.type
_entity_poly.pdbx_seq_one_letter_code
_entity_poly.pdbx_strand_id
1 'polypeptide(L)'
;MIGDISFVIEGFSVSSNASSLSHKASIQDVSRRVSLFTYKQYHNAPAHSNLNQTQPFSLILPGANTVTAARQGTVIEPVTNRPPSYQIIDSGMILMKNCISLRDQVEIVNTCHKLGVGPGGFMQPGYQSGSKLKLHRMCFGRNWDPETKYREPYNVDGSTPPPVPQEFISLVQSLIQDAQARLNSPDEIPSMNPDVCLVNFYTSTGQLGLHQDRSESSYSIKRGLPVVSISIGDSAEFLYGHTRDEDKLNTVVLESGDVFIFGGKSRLVFHGVKTIFPNSAPRALLQESMLRPGRLSLNFRQF
;
A
#
# COMPACT_ATOMS: atom_id res chain seq x y z
N MET A 1 23.10 -62.27 -11.92
CA MET A 1 24.46 -61.89 -11.51
C MET A 1 24.90 -60.70 -12.33
N ILE A 2 25.63 -59.76 -11.71
CA ILE A 2 25.98 -58.40 -12.16
C ILE A 2 24.83 -57.41 -11.86
N GLY A 3 24.96 -56.40 -11.00
CA GLY A 3 26.05 -55.98 -10.12
C GLY A 3 25.54 -54.81 -9.27
N ASP A 4 25.73 -54.91 -7.94
CA ASP A 4 25.50 -53.82 -7.00
C ASP A 4 26.59 -52.76 -7.15
N ILE A 5 26.18 -51.50 -7.27
CA ILE A 5 27.07 -50.35 -7.06
C ILE A 5 26.44 -49.47 -5.98
N SER A 6 26.99 -49.62 -4.78
CA SER A 6 26.80 -48.75 -3.63
C SER A 6 27.44 -47.39 -3.91
N PHE A 7 26.70 -46.29 -3.74
CA PHE A 7 27.29 -44.98 -3.48
C PHE A 7 26.80 -44.47 -2.13
N VAL A 8 27.74 -44.46 -1.20
CA VAL A 8 27.68 -43.74 0.07
C VAL A 8 27.81 -42.25 -0.25
N ILE A 9 26.83 -41.43 0.16
CA ILE A 9 27.03 -39.98 0.23
C ILE A 9 27.00 -39.62 1.70
N GLU A 10 28.16 -39.18 2.17
CA GLU A 10 28.43 -38.68 3.50
C GLU A 10 27.50 -37.52 3.88
N GLY A 11 27.17 -37.48 5.17
CA GLY A 11 26.27 -36.51 5.75
C GLY A 11 26.80 -35.09 5.67
N PHE A 12 25.91 -34.17 5.30
CA PHE A 12 25.94 -32.79 5.75
C PHE A 12 24.78 -32.58 6.71
N SER A 13 25.08 -32.69 8.01
CA SER A 13 24.25 -32.11 9.06
C SER A 13 24.39 -30.59 8.96
N VAL A 14 23.46 -29.93 8.28
CA VAL A 14 23.28 -28.48 8.41
C VAL A 14 22.42 -28.24 9.64
N SER A 15 23.05 -27.90 10.76
CA SER A 15 22.35 -27.33 11.90
C SER A 15 21.82 -25.95 11.49
N SER A 16 20.52 -25.84 11.22
CA SER A 16 19.87 -24.56 11.01
C SER A 16 19.65 -23.88 12.36
N ASN A 17 20.64 -23.10 12.80
CA ASN A 17 20.38 -22.02 13.75
C ASN A 17 19.59 -20.94 13.00
N ALA A 18 18.27 -21.08 12.97
CA ALA A 18 17.35 -20.02 12.57
C ALA A 18 17.37 -18.93 13.64
N SER A 19 18.35 -18.04 13.58
CA SER A 19 18.25 -16.73 14.23
C SER A 19 17.23 -15.91 13.43
N SER A 20 16.06 -15.67 14.03
CA SER A 20 14.99 -14.87 13.42
C SER A 20 15.41 -13.40 13.42
N LEU A 21 16.20 -12.99 12.44
CA LEU A 21 16.43 -11.58 12.17
C LEU A 21 15.16 -11.00 11.51
N SER A 22 14.33 -10.31 12.29
CA SER A 22 13.20 -9.54 11.77
C SER A 22 13.72 -8.40 10.88
N HIS A 23 13.90 -8.65 9.58
CA HIS A 23 14.28 -7.62 8.63
C HIS A 23 13.06 -6.73 8.37
N LYS A 24 13.22 -5.41 8.50
CA LYS A 24 12.22 -4.45 8.02
C LYS A 24 12.23 -4.48 6.50
N ALA A 25 11.07 -4.53 5.86
CA ALA A 25 10.99 -4.41 4.41
C ALA A 25 11.49 -3.00 4.02
N SER A 26 12.46 -2.94 3.11
CA SER A 26 13.23 -1.74 2.77
C SER A 26 13.24 -1.55 1.26
N ILE A 27 12.92 -0.35 0.78
CA ILE A 27 12.93 -0.04 -0.65
C ILE A 27 14.34 -0.22 -1.24
N GLN A 28 15.39 -0.01 -0.45
CA GLN A 28 16.78 -0.13 -0.93
C GLN A 28 17.35 -1.55 -0.91
N ASP A 29 16.89 -2.43 -0.01
CA ASP A 29 17.36 -3.82 0.03
C ASP A 29 16.86 -4.63 -1.17
N VAL A 30 15.87 -4.11 -1.90
CA VAL A 30 15.28 -4.74 -3.10
C VAL A 30 15.93 -4.27 -4.41
N SER A 31 16.72 -3.18 -4.43
CA SER A 31 17.33 -2.62 -5.66
C SER A 31 18.68 -3.25 -6.09
N ARG A 32 18.94 -4.52 -5.79
CA ARG A 32 20.03 -5.28 -6.43
C ARG A 32 19.50 -6.44 -7.26
N ARG A 33 18.75 -6.13 -8.32
CA ARG A 33 18.77 -6.85 -9.62
C ARG A 33 17.76 -6.25 -10.61
N VAL A 34 18.24 -6.13 -11.85
CA VAL A 34 17.52 -5.93 -13.13
C VAL A 34 17.39 -4.50 -13.65
N SER A 35 17.77 -4.42 -14.93
CA SER A 35 18.08 -3.31 -15.81
C SER A 35 16.88 -2.85 -16.65
N LEU A 36 16.93 -1.56 -17.01
CA LEU A 36 16.36 -0.86 -18.17
C LEU A 36 15.33 -1.62 -19.04
N PHE A 37 14.05 -1.26 -18.90
CA PHE A 37 13.05 -1.39 -19.96
C PHE A 37 12.47 -0.03 -20.32
N THR A 38 12.55 0.33 -21.60
CA THR A 38 12.01 1.55 -22.17
C THR A 38 10.50 1.40 -22.38
N TYR A 39 9.70 2.29 -21.80
CA TYR A 39 8.24 2.26 -21.90
C TYR A 39 7.74 2.97 -23.17
N LYS A 40 6.79 2.35 -23.88
CA LYS A 40 6.01 2.98 -24.96
C LYS A 40 4.82 3.75 -24.36
N GLN A 41 4.77 5.05 -24.64
CA GLN A 41 3.61 5.92 -24.41
C GLN A 41 2.47 5.54 -25.36
N TYR A 42 1.27 5.31 -24.82
CA TYR A 42 0.05 5.28 -25.61
C TYR A 42 -0.56 6.69 -25.62
N HIS A 43 -0.45 7.38 -26.75
CA HIS A 43 -1.12 8.66 -26.98
C HIS A 43 -2.48 8.42 -27.63
N ASN A 44 -3.53 8.89 -26.97
CA ASN A 44 -4.70 9.59 -27.52
C ASN A 44 -5.70 9.81 -26.38
N ALA A 45 -5.71 11.01 -25.79
CA ALA A 45 -6.71 11.44 -24.81
C ALA A 45 -7.71 12.39 -25.50
N PRO A 46 -9.03 12.30 -25.27
CA PRO A 46 -9.98 13.29 -25.77
C PRO A 46 -9.83 14.61 -25.00
N ALA A 47 -9.83 15.72 -25.73
CA ALA A 47 -9.85 17.05 -25.12
C ALA A 47 -11.27 17.38 -24.65
N HIS A 48 -11.50 17.37 -23.33
CA HIS A 48 -12.67 18.00 -22.73
C HIS A 48 -12.24 19.29 -22.02
N SER A 49 -12.80 20.40 -22.48
CA SER A 49 -12.54 21.75 -22.00
C SER A 49 -13.46 22.13 -20.83
N ASN A 50 -12.91 22.97 -19.93
CA ASN A 50 -13.57 23.75 -18.88
C ASN A 50 -14.06 23.01 -17.63
N LEU A 51 -13.12 22.72 -16.72
CA LEU A 51 -13.39 22.66 -15.28
C LEU A 51 -12.46 23.66 -14.59
N ASN A 52 -13.02 24.51 -13.72
CA ASN A 52 -12.30 25.50 -12.91
C ASN A 52 -11.05 24.87 -12.28
N GLN A 53 -9.86 25.37 -12.64
CA GLN A 53 -8.58 24.89 -12.12
C GLN A 53 -8.49 25.17 -10.61
N THR A 54 -9.01 24.25 -9.80
CA THR A 54 -8.67 24.17 -8.38
C THR A 54 -7.22 23.73 -8.27
N GLN A 55 -6.44 24.42 -7.43
CA GLN A 55 -5.06 24.03 -7.13
C GLN A 55 -4.99 22.55 -6.72
N PRO A 56 -4.00 21.78 -7.19
CA PRO A 56 -3.89 20.36 -6.88
C PRO A 56 -3.71 20.14 -5.38
N PHE A 57 -4.28 19.06 -4.86
CA PHE A 57 -4.20 18.76 -3.44
C PHE A 57 -2.78 18.33 -3.06
N SER A 58 -2.13 19.12 -2.19
CA SER A 58 -0.78 18.82 -1.69
C SER A 58 -0.83 18.00 -0.40
N LEU A 59 -0.11 16.87 -0.38
CA LEU A 59 0.20 16.11 0.83
C LEU A 59 1.12 16.84 1.81
N ILE A 60 1.99 17.72 1.32
CA ILE A 60 3.01 18.44 2.10
C ILE A 60 2.55 19.87 2.39
N LEU A 61 2.83 20.37 3.60
CA LEU A 61 2.47 21.73 3.99
C LEU A 61 3.31 22.80 3.24
N PRO A 62 2.70 23.92 2.78
CA PRO A 62 3.43 25.02 2.14
C PRO A 62 4.49 25.63 3.07
N GLY A 63 5.65 25.99 2.51
CA GLY A 63 6.77 26.57 3.28
C GLY A 63 7.84 25.56 3.70
N ALA A 64 7.69 24.29 3.36
CA ALA A 64 8.76 23.30 3.37
C ALA A 64 9.76 23.58 2.22
N ASN A 65 10.53 24.67 2.32
CA ASN A 65 11.67 24.86 1.44
C ASN A 65 12.63 23.68 1.63
N THR A 66 13.09 23.13 0.51
CA THR A 66 14.12 22.09 0.42
C THR A 66 15.34 22.47 1.24
N VAL A 67 15.39 22.05 2.50
CA VAL A 67 16.66 22.00 3.21
C VAL A 67 17.30 20.70 2.79
N THR A 68 18.15 20.77 1.76
CA THR A 68 19.26 19.83 1.60
C THR A 68 20.18 20.06 2.81
N ALA A 69 19.76 19.62 4.00
CA ALA A 69 20.51 19.80 5.22
C ALA A 69 21.69 18.83 5.15
N ALA A 70 22.87 19.39 4.97
CA ALA A 70 24.12 18.69 5.20
C ALA A 70 24.04 17.93 6.53
N ARG A 71 24.32 16.64 6.47
CA ARG A 71 24.40 15.74 7.62
C ARG A 71 25.37 16.31 8.66
N GLN A 72 24.85 16.76 9.80
CA GLN A 72 25.60 16.81 11.05
C GLN A 72 24.77 16.15 12.14
N GLY A 73 25.43 15.20 12.80
CA GLY A 73 24.82 14.19 13.66
C GLY A 73 23.87 14.74 14.70
N THR A 74 22.62 14.33 14.59
CA THR A 74 21.66 14.28 15.69
C THR A 74 21.08 12.89 15.70
N VAL A 75 21.01 12.29 16.89
CA VAL A 75 20.55 10.93 17.16
C VAL A 75 19.23 10.66 16.43
N ILE A 76 19.23 9.64 15.57
CA ILE A 76 18.05 9.17 14.85
C ILE A 76 17.19 8.40 15.84
N GLU A 77 16.23 9.07 16.47
CA GLU A 77 15.23 8.39 17.28
C GLU A 77 14.28 7.58 16.37
N PRO A 78 14.10 6.27 16.58
CA PRO A 78 13.21 5.46 15.76
C PRO A 78 11.75 5.90 15.87
N VAL A 79 11.04 5.96 14.73
CA VAL A 79 9.57 6.22 14.61
C VAL A 79 8.76 5.54 15.70
N THR A 80 9.11 4.29 15.98
CA THR A 80 8.83 3.59 17.23
C THR A 80 10.02 2.66 17.50
N ASN A 81 10.49 2.56 18.74
CA ASN A 81 11.48 1.54 19.17
C ASN A 81 10.92 0.10 19.16
N ARG A 82 9.71 -0.09 18.58
CA ARG A 82 9.03 -1.38 18.59
C ARG A 82 9.58 -2.24 17.46
N PRO A 83 9.95 -3.51 17.70
CA PRO A 83 10.27 -4.42 16.61
C PRO A 83 9.02 -4.68 15.75
N PRO A 84 9.18 -5.07 14.47
CA PRO A 84 8.06 -5.56 13.67
C PRO A 84 7.36 -6.74 14.35
N SER A 85 6.04 -6.80 14.29
CA SER A 85 5.27 -7.95 14.78
C SER A 85 4.22 -8.38 13.78
N TYR A 86 3.81 -9.65 13.83
CA TYR A 86 2.95 -10.25 12.83
C TYR A 86 1.81 -11.00 13.51
N GLN A 87 0.60 -10.82 13.00
CA GLN A 87 -0.60 -11.46 13.51
C GLN A 87 -1.40 -12.02 12.34
N ILE A 88 -1.54 -13.34 12.28
CA ILE A 88 -2.49 -14.00 11.39
C ILE A 88 -3.88 -13.73 11.96
N ILE A 89 -4.72 -13.06 11.19
CA ILE A 89 -6.06 -12.64 11.63
C ILE A 89 -7.10 -13.70 11.25
N ASP A 90 -6.98 -14.25 10.04
CA ASP A 90 -7.85 -15.29 9.50
C ASP A 90 -7.13 -15.96 8.30
N SER A 91 -7.74 -16.97 7.70
CA SER A 91 -7.20 -17.60 6.50
C SER A 91 -7.06 -16.61 5.36
N GLY A 92 -5.83 -16.46 4.86
CA GLY A 92 -5.48 -15.46 3.85
C GLY A 92 -5.51 -14.00 4.34
N MET A 93 -5.51 -13.74 5.65
CA MET A 93 -5.51 -12.38 6.21
C MET A 93 -4.48 -12.21 7.33
N ILE A 94 -3.60 -11.22 7.18
CA ILE A 94 -2.48 -10.98 8.11
C ILE A 94 -2.28 -9.48 8.34
N LEU A 95 -2.02 -9.14 9.60
CA LEU A 95 -1.57 -7.82 10.03
C LEU A 95 -0.08 -7.87 10.34
N MET A 96 0.68 -6.96 9.74
CA MET A 96 2.12 -6.81 9.94
C MET A 96 2.39 -5.42 10.49
N LYS A 97 2.68 -5.33 11.79
CA LYS A 97 2.83 -4.07 12.52
C LYS A 97 4.25 -3.53 12.37
N ASN A 98 4.37 -2.22 12.17
CA ASN A 98 5.66 -1.49 12.11
C ASN A 98 6.68 -2.10 11.12
N CYS A 99 6.20 -2.60 9.98
CA CYS A 99 7.03 -3.30 9.00
C CYS A 99 7.71 -2.36 8.01
N ILE A 100 7.11 -1.19 7.75
CA ILE A 100 7.69 -0.18 6.86
C ILE A 100 8.62 0.72 7.67
N SER A 101 9.89 0.81 7.26
CA SER A 101 10.86 1.66 7.95
C SER A 101 10.49 3.15 7.87
N LEU A 102 10.96 3.98 8.81
CA LEU A 102 10.77 5.44 8.75
C LEU A 102 11.17 5.99 7.39
N ARG A 103 12.33 5.57 6.91
CA ARG A 103 12.90 5.99 5.64
C ARG A 103 11.96 5.67 4.48
N ASP A 104 11.44 4.46 4.42
CA ASP A 104 10.53 4.07 3.34
C ASP A 104 9.18 4.78 3.47
N GLN A 105 8.70 5.04 4.69
CA GLN A 105 7.50 5.86 4.91
C GLN A 105 7.70 7.27 4.35
N VAL A 106 8.86 7.91 4.61
CA VAL A 106 9.21 9.23 4.07
C VAL A 106 9.30 9.18 2.53
N GLU A 107 9.95 8.17 1.96
CA GLU A 107 10.06 8.01 0.51
C GLU A 107 8.71 7.81 -0.17
N ILE A 108 7.82 7.01 0.45
CA ILE A 108 6.45 6.81 -0.02
C ILE A 108 5.69 8.14 -0.02
N VAL A 109 5.75 8.91 1.07
CA VAL A 109 5.10 10.23 1.15
C VAL A 109 5.62 11.16 0.05
N ASN A 110 6.95 11.25 -0.10
CA ASN A 110 7.58 12.11 -1.09
C ASN A 110 7.21 11.72 -2.53
N THR A 111 7.21 10.43 -2.84
CA THR A 111 6.82 9.90 -4.16
C THR A 111 5.34 10.20 -4.45
N CYS A 112 4.45 9.89 -3.50
CA CYS A 112 3.03 10.20 -3.62
C CYS A 112 2.77 11.71 -3.75
N HIS A 113 3.52 12.55 -3.03
CA HIS A 113 3.39 14.00 -3.13
C HIS A 113 3.82 14.51 -4.51
N LYS A 114 5.04 14.14 -4.93
CA LYS A 114 5.63 14.58 -6.21
C LYS A 114 4.73 14.27 -7.40
N LEU A 115 4.16 13.07 -7.42
CA LEU A 115 3.27 12.64 -8.51
C LEU A 115 1.82 13.13 -8.29
N GLY A 116 1.41 13.26 -7.03
CA GLY A 116 0.06 13.65 -6.65
C GLY A 116 -0.27 15.13 -6.85
N VAL A 117 0.72 16.00 -6.99
CA VAL A 117 0.50 17.42 -7.37
C VAL A 117 0.51 17.66 -8.88
N GLY A 118 0.85 16.63 -9.67
CA GLY A 118 0.85 16.70 -11.13
C GLY A 118 -0.45 16.22 -11.77
N PRO A 119 -0.50 16.15 -13.12
CA PRO A 119 -1.60 15.50 -13.85
C PRO A 119 -1.78 14.05 -13.38
N GLY A 120 -3.01 13.60 -13.22
CA GLY A 120 -3.29 12.26 -12.68
C GLY A 120 -3.29 12.18 -11.15
N GLY A 121 -3.05 13.31 -10.47
CA GLY A 121 -2.79 13.41 -9.05
C GLY A 121 -4.02 13.36 -8.14
N PHE A 122 -3.89 13.93 -6.94
CA PHE A 122 -4.93 13.86 -5.92
C PHE A 122 -6.13 14.71 -6.26
N MET A 123 -7.30 14.08 -6.23
CA MET A 123 -8.60 14.72 -6.34
C MET A 123 -9.52 14.23 -5.24
N GLN A 124 -10.61 14.95 -4.94
CA GLN A 124 -11.65 14.43 -4.07
C GLN A 124 -12.71 13.70 -4.92
N PRO A 125 -12.82 12.35 -4.86
CA PRO A 125 -13.77 11.64 -5.70
C PRO A 125 -15.21 11.98 -5.32
N GLY A 126 -16.06 12.10 -6.33
CA GLY A 126 -17.48 12.39 -6.20
C GLY A 126 -18.37 11.35 -6.86
N TYR A 127 -19.66 11.48 -6.61
CA TYR A 127 -20.74 10.80 -7.31
C TYR A 127 -21.53 11.84 -8.14
N GLN A 128 -22.22 11.42 -9.19
CA GLN A 128 -23.14 12.26 -9.98
C GLN A 128 -24.22 12.93 -9.13
N SER A 129 -24.58 12.32 -7.99
CA SER A 129 -25.49 12.92 -7.01
C SER A 129 -24.93 14.16 -6.31
N GLY A 130 -23.67 14.51 -6.53
CA GLY A 130 -22.96 15.62 -5.88
C GLY A 130 -22.31 15.25 -4.54
N SER A 131 -22.58 14.05 -4.00
CA SER A 131 -21.92 13.55 -2.79
C SER A 131 -20.43 13.30 -3.07
N LYS A 132 -19.57 13.56 -2.08
CA LYS A 132 -18.11 13.34 -2.20
C LYS A 132 -17.63 12.35 -1.15
N LEU A 133 -16.59 11.60 -1.48
CA LEU A 133 -15.88 10.80 -0.48
C LEU A 133 -15.16 11.73 0.50
N LYS A 134 -15.09 11.32 1.77
CA LYS A 134 -14.36 12.05 2.82
C LYS A 134 -12.86 11.73 2.79
N LEU A 135 -12.26 11.78 1.61
CA LEU A 135 -10.84 11.55 1.36
C LEU A 135 -10.42 12.20 0.04
N HIS A 136 -9.12 12.44 -0.12
CA HIS A 136 -8.51 12.71 -1.42
C HIS A 136 -7.90 11.41 -1.96
N ARG A 137 -7.99 11.18 -3.26
CA ARG A 137 -7.46 9.99 -3.92
C ARG A 137 -6.65 10.35 -5.15
N MET A 138 -5.56 9.65 -5.34
CA MET A 138 -4.94 9.44 -6.65
C MET A 138 -4.82 7.93 -6.92
N CYS A 139 -4.64 7.57 -8.18
CA CYS A 139 -4.35 6.18 -8.56
C CYS A 139 -2.96 6.10 -9.19
N PHE A 140 -2.31 4.96 -9.04
CA PHE A 140 -1.22 4.53 -9.90
C PHE A 140 -1.65 3.35 -10.77
N GLY A 141 -1.15 3.31 -12.01
CA GLY A 141 -1.45 2.29 -12.99
C GLY A 141 -2.82 2.51 -13.62
N ARG A 142 -3.86 1.86 -13.09
CA ARG A 142 -5.23 1.99 -13.61
C ARG A 142 -6.03 3.01 -12.81
N ASN A 143 -6.91 3.73 -13.50
CA ASN A 143 -7.87 4.62 -12.84
C ASN A 143 -8.98 3.78 -12.20
N TRP A 144 -9.28 4.05 -10.93
CA TRP A 144 -10.51 3.57 -10.30
C TRP A 144 -11.38 4.75 -9.93
N ASP A 145 -12.58 4.75 -10.49
CA ASP A 145 -13.60 5.76 -10.24
C ASP A 145 -14.79 5.17 -9.47
N PRO A 146 -15.41 5.89 -8.50
CA PRO A 146 -16.57 5.41 -7.76
C PRO A 146 -17.75 4.95 -8.63
N GLU A 147 -17.92 5.49 -9.82
CA GLU A 147 -19.03 5.20 -10.73
C GLU A 147 -18.63 4.23 -11.84
N THR A 148 -17.51 4.49 -12.50
CA THR A 148 -17.09 3.71 -13.66
C THR A 148 -16.20 2.53 -13.29
N LYS A 149 -15.69 2.47 -12.05
CA LYS A 149 -14.71 1.49 -11.58
C LYS A 149 -13.43 1.58 -12.41
N TYR A 150 -12.96 0.47 -13.00
CA TYR A 150 -11.82 0.44 -13.90
C TYR A 150 -12.19 0.56 -15.39
N ARG A 151 -13.45 0.92 -15.72
CA ARG A 151 -13.89 1.00 -17.12
C ARG A 151 -13.24 2.16 -17.87
N GLU A 152 -13.13 3.32 -17.23
CA GLU A 152 -12.51 4.49 -17.82
C GLU A 152 -11.02 4.56 -17.44
N PRO A 153 -10.09 4.61 -18.42
CA PRO A 153 -8.66 4.66 -18.12
C PRO A 153 -8.18 6.05 -17.71
N TYR A 154 -9.02 7.08 -17.90
CA TYR A 154 -8.74 8.48 -17.57
C TYR A 154 -9.52 8.91 -16.33
N ASN A 155 -8.94 9.85 -15.59
CA ASN A 155 -9.63 10.62 -14.56
C ASN A 155 -10.73 11.50 -15.16
N VAL A 156 -11.59 12.04 -14.29
CA VAL A 156 -12.69 12.95 -14.69
C VAL A 156 -12.22 14.22 -15.38
N ASP A 157 -10.96 14.63 -15.16
CA ASP A 157 -10.32 15.78 -15.80
C ASP A 157 -9.59 15.41 -17.12
N GLY A 158 -9.71 14.16 -17.57
CA GLY A 158 -9.04 13.62 -18.76
C GLY A 158 -7.59 13.20 -18.55
N SER A 159 -7.01 13.41 -17.37
CA SER A 159 -5.63 13.00 -17.07
C SER A 159 -5.52 11.47 -16.89
N THR A 160 -4.34 10.92 -17.20
CA THR A 160 -4.04 9.50 -16.94
C THR A 160 -3.33 9.33 -15.60
N PRO A 161 -3.67 8.29 -14.81
CA PRO A 161 -2.87 7.93 -13.64
C PRO A 161 -1.40 7.67 -14.01
N PRO A 162 -0.43 8.13 -13.19
CA PRO A 162 0.97 7.74 -13.34
C PRO A 162 1.14 6.21 -13.19
N PRO A 163 2.18 5.58 -13.77
CA PRO A 163 2.44 4.16 -13.56
C PRO A 163 2.75 3.85 -12.08
N VAL A 164 2.53 2.61 -11.65
CA VAL A 164 2.96 2.16 -10.31
C VAL A 164 4.49 2.23 -10.25
N PRO A 165 5.09 2.98 -9.29
CA PRO A 165 6.53 3.03 -9.13
C PRO A 165 7.13 1.64 -8.92
N GLN A 166 8.26 1.35 -9.56
CA GLN A 166 8.88 0.03 -9.51
C GLN A 166 9.29 -0.35 -8.08
N GLU A 167 9.72 0.65 -7.31
CA GLU A 167 10.05 0.55 -5.89
C GLU A 167 8.85 0.08 -5.06
N PHE A 168 7.63 0.52 -5.40
CA PHE A 168 6.41 0.09 -4.73
C PHE A 168 6.02 -1.34 -5.12
N ILE A 169 6.18 -1.71 -6.40
CA ILE A 169 5.96 -3.09 -6.88
C ILE A 169 6.87 -4.04 -6.11
N SER A 170 8.16 -3.71 -6.05
CA SER A 170 9.20 -4.45 -5.34
C SER A 170 8.89 -4.58 -3.84
N LEU A 171 8.53 -3.48 -3.18
CA LEU A 171 8.13 -3.50 -1.76
C LEU A 171 6.93 -4.43 -1.52
N VAL A 172 5.90 -4.35 -2.35
CA VAL A 172 4.68 -5.17 -2.22
C VAL A 172 5.00 -6.66 -2.42
N GLN A 173 5.82 -7.00 -3.41
CA GLN A 173 6.26 -8.38 -3.63
C GLN A 173 7.00 -8.93 -2.42
N SER A 174 7.91 -8.15 -1.81
CA SER A 174 8.60 -8.54 -0.57
C SER A 174 7.64 -8.69 0.61
N LEU A 175 6.68 -7.78 0.79
CA LEU A 175 5.67 -7.89 1.86
C LEU A 175 4.79 -9.14 1.72
N ILE A 176 4.44 -9.52 0.49
CA ILE A 176 3.70 -10.77 0.23
C ILE A 176 4.57 -11.99 0.55
N GLN A 177 5.84 -11.99 0.17
CA GLN A 177 6.77 -13.07 0.51
C GLN A 177 6.94 -13.22 2.03
N ASP A 178 7.10 -12.10 2.74
CA ASP A 178 7.18 -12.08 4.20
C ASP A 178 5.90 -12.60 4.86
N ALA A 179 4.74 -12.28 4.30
CA ALA A 179 3.46 -12.81 4.76
C ALA A 179 3.35 -14.32 4.50
N GLN A 180 3.67 -14.79 3.29
CA GLN A 180 3.65 -16.20 2.92
C GLN A 180 4.55 -17.06 3.82
N ALA A 181 5.72 -16.54 4.21
CA ALA A 181 6.65 -17.19 5.13
C ALA A 181 6.12 -17.33 6.57
N ARG A 182 5.01 -16.66 6.90
CA ARG A 182 4.42 -16.62 8.26
C ARG A 182 3.08 -17.34 8.35
N LEU A 183 2.43 -17.58 7.22
CA LEU A 183 1.13 -18.26 7.18
C LEU A 183 1.27 -19.76 7.38
N ASN A 184 0.18 -20.40 7.81
CA ASN A 184 0.11 -21.85 7.97
C ASN A 184 0.29 -22.60 6.65
N SER A 185 -0.16 -21.99 5.54
CA SER A 185 0.13 -22.44 4.19
C SER A 185 0.44 -21.23 3.30
N PRO A 186 1.52 -21.28 2.49
CA PRO A 186 1.91 -20.18 1.62
C PRO A 186 0.86 -19.87 0.53
N ASP A 187 0.02 -20.85 0.17
CA ASP A 187 -1.02 -20.70 -0.86
C ASP A 187 -2.25 -19.92 -0.36
N GLU A 188 -2.34 -19.60 0.94
CA GLU A 188 -3.43 -18.80 1.48
C GLU A 188 -3.41 -17.35 0.97
N ILE A 189 -2.23 -16.84 0.63
CA ILE A 189 -2.05 -15.53 -0.03
C ILE A 189 -1.25 -15.74 -1.32
N PRO A 190 -1.91 -15.69 -2.49
CA PRO A 190 -1.21 -15.80 -3.76
C PRO A 190 -0.21 -14.66 -3.99
N SER A 191 0.88 -14.95 -4.69
CA SER A 191 1.79 -13.91 -5.19
C SER A 191 1.07 -12.98 -6.17
N MET A 192 1.45 -11.70 -6.15
CA MET A 192 0.85 -10.65 -6.95
C MET A 192 1.92 -9.78 -7.62
N ASN A 193 1.65 -9.36 -8.85
CA ASN A 193 2.36 -8.26 -9.50
C ASN A 193 1.40 -7.06 -9.62
N PRO A 194 1.43 -6.10 -8.67
CA PRO A 194 0.43 -5.04 -8.64
C PRO A 194 0.55 -4.11 -9.85
N ASP A 195 -0.55 -3.97 -10.60
CA ASP A 195 -0.71 -2.99 -11.68
C ASP A 195 -1.69 -1.87 -11.29
N VAL A 196 -2.18 -1.88 -10.05
CA VAL A 196 -3.05 -0.86 -9.47
C VAL A 196 -2.57 -0.50 -8.07
N CYS A 197 -2.51 0.80 -7.76
CA CYS A 197 -2.46 1.29 -6.39
C CYS A 197 -3.42 2.46 -6.19
N LEU A 198 -4.38 2.30 -5.28
CA LEU A 198 -5.24 3.39 -4.83
C LEU A 198 -4.59 4.06 -3.62
N VAL A 199 -4.20 5.32 -3.78
CA VAL A 199 -3.63 6.14 -2.71
C VAL A 199 -4.71 7.04 -2.15
N ASN A 200 -5.11 6.80 -0.90
CA ASN A 200 -6.11 7.57 -0.19
C ASN A 200 -5.47 8.43 0.89
N PHE A 201 -5.78 9.73 0.88
CA PHE A 201 -5.44 10.64 1.95
C PHE A 201 -6.69 11.07 2.73
N TYR A 202 -6.72 10.74 4.02
CA TYR A 202 -7.79 11.06 4.95
C TYR A 202 -7.35 12.24 5.83
N THR A 203 -8.17 13.29 5.90
CA THR A 203 -8.04 14.31 6.95
C THR A 203 -8.55 13.76 8.28
N SER A 204 -8.48 14.55 9.37
CA SER A 204 -8.95 14.15 10.70
C SER A 204 -10.43 13.71 10.76
N THR A 205 -11.26 14.17 9.82
CA THR A 205 -12.68 13.80 9.70
C THR A 205 -12.94 12.79 8.57
N GLY A 206 -11.87 12.21 8.02
CA GLY A 206 -11.96 11.29 6.90
C GLY A 206 -12.55 9.95 7.32
N GLN A 207 -13.31 9.33 6.42
CA GLN A 207 -13.89 8.01 6.63
C GLN A 207 -14.11 7.33 5.28
N LEU A 208 -14.22 6.01 5.29
CA LEU A 208 -14.65 5.22 4.14
C LEU A 208 -15.57 4.11 4.64
N GLY A 209 -16.83 4.16 4.22
CA GLY A 209 -17.85 3.19 4.61
C GLY A 209 -17.52 1.77 4.15
N LEU A 210 -18.28 0.81 4.67
CA LEU A 210 -18.08 -0.60 4.36
C LEU A 210 -18.23 -0.91 2.87
N HIS A 211 -17.23 -1.58 2.32
CA HIS A 211 -17.18 -2.01 0.95
C HIS A 211 -16.38 -3.30 0.79
N GLN A 212 -16.42 -3.86 -0.42
CA GLN A 212 -15.54 -4.93 -0.85
C GLN A 212 -14.79 -4.46 -2.09
N ASP A 213 -13.53 -4.85 -2.17
CA ASP A 213 -12.71 -4.65 -3.36
C ASP A 213 -13.01 -5.74 -4.38
N ARG A 214 -14.08 -5.55 -5.16
CA ARG A 214 -14.59 -6.54 -6.12
C ARG A 214 -14.54 -6.08 -7.57
N SER A 215 -13.80 -5.01 -7.84
CA SER A 215 -13.82 -4.35 -9.15
C SER A 215 -12.76 -4.90 -10.11
N GLU A 216 -11.78 -5.66 -9.60
CA GLU A 216 -10.73 -6.31 -10.38
C GLU A 216 -11.29 -7.40 -11.30
N SER A 217 -10.48 -7.93 -12.23
CA SER A 217 -10.99 -8.94 -13.17
C SER A 217 -11.51 -10.19 -12.48
N SER A 218 -12.42 -10.90 -13.17
CA SER A 218 -12.89 -12.22 -12.72
C SER A 218 -11.75 -13.20 -12.45
N TYR A 219 -10.64 -13.10 -13.17
CA TYR A 219 -9.45 -13.92 -12.92
C TYR A 219 -8.80 -13.56 -11.58
N SER A 220 -8.54 -12.27 -11.35
CA SER A 220 -7.95 -11.75 -10.11
C SER A 220 -8.77 -12.15 -8.88
N ILE A 221 -10.10 -11.94 -8.94
CA ILE A 221 -11.02 -12.27 -7.86
C ILE A 221 -11.07 -13.79 -7.61
N LYS A 222 -11.22 -14.62 -8.66
CA LYS A 222 -11.28 -16.08 -8.52
C LYS A 222 -9.98 -16.67 -7.98
N ARG A 223 -8.84 -16.10 -8.35
CA ARG A 223 -7.53 -16.51 -7.84
C ARG A 223 -7.29 -16.06 -6.40
N GLY A 224 -8.10 -15.13 -5.87
CA GLY A 224 -7.89 -14.57 -4.55
C GLY A 224 -6.63 -13.70 -4.47
N LEU A 225 -6.21 -13.05 -5.57
CA LEU A 225 -5.00 -12.20 -5.57
C LEU A 225 -5.15 -11.09 -4.51
N PRO A 226 -4.19 -10.91 -3.58
CA PRO A 226 -4.40 -10.11 -2.39
C PRO A 226 -4.64 -8.62 -2.65
N VAL A 227 -5.22 -7.96 -1.64
CA VAL A 227 -5.05 -6.52 -1.43
C VAL A 227 -3.95 -6.33 -0.39
N VAL A 228 -2.96 -5.49 -0.69
CA VAL A 228 -1.91 -5.09 0.27
C VAL A 228 -2.13 -3.62 0.63
N SER A 229 -2.51 -3.35 1.88
CA SER A 229 -2.79 -2.00 2.39
C SER A 229 -1.67 -1.52 3.31
N ILE A 230 -0.97 -0.45 2.93
CA ILE A 230 0.07 0.20 3.75
C ILE A 230 -0.52 1.45 4.40
N SER A 231 -0.27 1.65 5.69
CA SER A 231 -0.72 2.84 6.46
C SER A 231 0.44 3.74 6.86
N ILE A 232 0.32 5.05 6.62
CA ILE A 232 1.34 6.07 6.94
C ILE A 232 0.64 7.32 7.50
N GLY A 233 1.19 7.93 8.55
CA GLY A 233 0.63 9.12 9.20
C GLY A 233 -0.28 8.79 10.37
N ASP A 234 -1.38 9.53 10.52
CA ASP A 234 -2.33 9.34 11.62
C ASP A 234 -2.93 7.92 11.60
N SER A 235 -3.19 7.39 12.78
CA SER A 235 -3.72 6.05 12.99
C SER A 235 -5.20 6.01 12.60
N ALA A 236 -5.70 4.84 12.23
CA ALA A 236 -7.10 4.67 11.87
C ALA A 236 -7.73 3.44 12.50
N GLU A 237 -9.00 3.59 12.89
CA GLU A 237 -9.89 2.50 13.23
C GLU A 237 -10.38 1.83 11.93
N PHE A 238 -9.86 0.63 11.65
CA PHE A 238 -10.17 -0.15 10.48
C PHE A 238 -11.15 -1.27 10.84
N LEU A 239 -12.27 -1.32 10.13
CA LEU A 239 -13.29 -2.35 10.28
C LEU A 239 -13.06 -3.45 9.25
N TYR A 240 -13.28 -4.71 9.63
CA TYR A 240 -13.24 -5.83 8.70
C TYR A 240 -14.11 -7.01 9.15
N GLY A 241 -14.61 -7.79 8.19
CA GLY A 241 -15.35 -9.01 8.46
C GLY A 241 -15.99 -9.64 7.22
N HIS A 242 -16.55 -10.84 7.40
CA HIS A 242 -17.16 -11.62 6.30
C HIS A 242 -18.61 -11.24 6.01
N THR A 243 -19.18 -10.33 6.79
CA THR A 243 -20.56 -9.86 6.62
C THR A 243 -20.61 -8.34 6.57
N ARG A 244 -21.69 -7.78 6.03
CA ARG A 244 -21.93 -6.34 5.99
C ARG A 244 -22.50 -5.78 7.31
N ASP A 245 -22.82 -6.65 8.26
CA ASP A 245 -23.40 -6.29 9.55
C ASP A 245 -22.34 -5.68 10.46
N GLU A 246 -22.43 -4.37 10.73
CA GLU A 246 -21.44 -3.61 11.50
C GLU A 246 -21.22 -4.17 12.91
N ASP A 247 -22.27 -4.72 13.54
CA ASP A 247 -22.20 -5.31 14.88
C ASP A 247 -21.40 -6.62 14.92
N LYS A 248 -21.16 -7.22 13.75
CA LYS A 248 -20.36 -8.46 13.59
C LYS A 248 -18.96 -8.20 13.04
N LEU A 249 -18.58 -6.94 12.84
CA LEU A 249 -17.26 -6.61 12.34
C LEU A 249 -16.22 -6.59 13.45
N ASN A 250 -15.03 -7.08 13.10
CA ASN A 250 -13.85 -6.90 13.91
C ASN A 250 -13.27 -5.50 13.63
N THR A 251 -12.56 -4.99 14.63
CA THR A 251 -11.88 -3.69 14.54
C THR A 251 -10.40 -3.87 14.84
N VAL A 252 -9.56 -3.14 14.11
CA VAL A 252 -8.12 -3.05 14.37
C VAL A 252 -7.65 -1.61 14.20
N VAL A 253 -6.71 -1.18 15.05
CA VAL A 253 -6.03 0.11 14.89
C VAL A 253 -4.82 -0.08 13.98
N LEU A 254 -4.85 0.55 12.81
CA LEU A 254 -3.73 0.63 11.89
C LEU A 254 -2.95 1.92 12.17
N GLU A 255 -1.68 1.77 12.52
CA GLU A 255 -0.74 2.85 12.84
C GLU A 255 0.22 3.09 11.66
N SER A 256 1.01 4.16 11.73
CA SER A 256 2.02 4.46 10.72
C SER A 256 3.07 3.35 10.64
N GLY A 257 3.28 2.82 9.44
CA GLY A 257 4.21 1.73 9.15
C GLY A 257 3.59 0.33 9.17
N ASP A 258 2.28 0.22 9.44
CA ASP A 258 1.58 -1.05 9.40
C ASP A 258 1.18 -1.46 7.98
N VAL A 259 1.13 -2.78 7.76
CA VAL A 259 0.65 -3.41 6.55
C VAL A 259 -0.47 -4.38 6.89
N PHE A 260 -1.60 -4.28 6.21
CA PHE A 260 -2.72 -5.21 6.32
C PHE A 260 -2.93 -5.89 4.96
N ILE A 261 -2.85 -7.21 4.92
CA ILE A 261 -2.98 -8.00 3.70
C ILE A 261 -4.17 -8.94 3.84
N PHE A 262 -5.05 -8.95 2.82
CA PHE A 262 -6.15 -9.90 2.72
C PHE A 262 -6.28 -10.41 1.28
N GLY A 263 -6.22 -11.74 1.14
CA GLY A 263 -6.27 -12.48 -0.11
C GLY A 263 -6.89 -13.86 0.09
N GLY A 264 -6.78 -14.74 -0.90
CA GLY A 264 -7.34 -16.09 -0.83
C GLY A 264 -8.81 -16.09 -0.41
N LYS A 265 -9.13 -16.82 0.66
CA LYS A 265 -10.49 -16.88 1.23
C LYS A 265 -10.99 -15.54 1.76
N SER A 266 -10.08 -14.68 2.22
CA SER A 266 -10.38 -13.34 2.75
C SER A 266 -10.35 -12.25 1.67
N ARG A 267 -10.19 -12.58 0.38
CA ARG A 267 -10.07 -11.57 -0.68
C ARG A 267 -11.29 -10.64 -0.78
N LEU A 268 -12.46 -11.12 -0.40
CA LEU A 268 -13.73 -10.38 -0.46
C LEU A 268 -14.28 -10.05 0.93
N VAL A 269 -13.43 -9.82 1.94
CA VAL A 269 -13.91 -9.29 3.22
C VAL A 269 -14.53 -7.90 3.04
N PHE A 270 -15.63 -7.64 3.75
CA PHE A 270 -16.12 -6.28 3.95
C PHE A 270 -15.13 -5.54 4.83
N HIS A 271 -14.80 -4.31 4.47
CA HIS A 271 -13.90 -3.48 5.24
C HIS A 271 -14.16 -1.99 5.05
N GLY A 272 -13.61 -1.17 5.95
CA GLY A 272 -13.77 0.28 5.92
C GLY A 272 -12.87 1.00 6.92
N VAL A 273 -12.85 2.33 6.81
CA VAL A 273 -12.16 3.22 7.75
C VAL A 273 -13.23 4.01 8.50
N LYS A 274 -13.38 3.74 9.79
CA LYS A 274 -14.41 4.36 10.63
C LYS A 274 -13.97 5.70 11.19
N THR A 275 -12.76 5.74 11.77
CA THR A 275 -12.24 6.90 12.51
C THR A 275 -10.76 7.12 12.19
N ILE A 276 -10.35 8.38 12.02
CA ILE A 276 -8.94 8.79 12.04
C ILE A 276 -8.63 9.35 13.43
N PHE A 277 -7.54 8.89 14.05
CA PHE A 277 -7.06 9.39 15.32
C PHE A 277 -6.11 10.58 15.07
N PRO A 278 -6.54 11.83 15.28
CA PRO A 278 -5.72 12.99 14.94
C PRO A 278 -4.49 13.09 15.85
N ASN A 279 -3.39 13.59 15.28
CA ASN A 279 -2.12 13.81 15.98
C ASN A 279 -1.46 12.54 16.52
N SER A 280 -1.75 11.37 15.93
CA SER A 280 -1.10 10.11 16.30
C SER A 280 0.03 9.73 15.33
N ALA A 281 0.23 10.49 14.25
CA ALA A 281 1.36 10.32 13.37
C ALA A 281 2.71 10.46 14.13
N PRO A 282 3.71 9.60 13.83
CA PRO A 282 5.03 9.70 14.46
C PRO A 282 5.72 11.04 14.18
N ARG A 283 6.28 11.66 15.22
CA ARG A 283 6.96 12.97 15.14
C ARG A 283 8.07 12.98 14.08
N ALA A 284 8.91 11.94 14.05
CA ALA A 284 10.02 11.82 13.10
C ALA A 284 9.53 11.79 11.65
N LEU A 285 8.45 11.06 11.36
CA LEU A 285 7.84 11.05 10.03
C LEU A 285 7.38 12.45 9.61
N LEU A 286 6.69 13.16 10.49
CA LEU A 286 6.21 14.52 10.21
C LEU A 286 7.36 15.50 9.97
N GLN A 287 8.45 15.38 10.74
CA GLN A 287 9.63 16.24 10.60
C GLN A 287 10.39 15.99 9.29
N GLU A 288 10.52 14.74 8.86
CA GLU A 288 11.30 14.38 7.67
C GLU A 288 10.50 14.52 6.36
N SER A 289 9.19 14.26 6.40
CA SER A 289 8.34 14.29 5.20
C SER A 289 7.49 15.54 5.05
N MET A 290 7.33 16.32 6.13
CA MET A 290 6.41 17.47 6.20
C MET A 290 4.97 17.10 5.82
N LEU A 291 4.60 15.83 6.02
CA LEU A 291 3.25 15.32 5.78
C LEU A 291 2.24 16.15 6.57
N ARG A 292 1.22 16.65 5.88
CA ARG A 292 0.13 17.38 6.52
C ARG A 292 -0.66 16.47 7.49
N PRO A 293 -1.33 17.03 8.52
CA PRO A 293 -2.14 16.24 9.44
C PRO A 293 -3.17 15.36 8.71
N GLY A 294 -3.20 14.07 9.04
CA GLY A 294 -4.01 13.07 8.37
C GLY A 294 -3.27 11.74 8.13
N ARG A 295 -3.96 10.85 7.42
CA ARG A 295 -3.52 9.49 7.13
C ARG A 295 -3.41 9.25 5.63
N LEU A 296 -2.29 8.73 5.18
CA LEU A 296 -2.08 8.20 3.84
C LEU A 296 -2.24 6.66 3.87
N SER A 297 -2.97 6.12 2.90
CA SER A 297 -3.16 4.67 2.73
C SER A 297 -2.94 4.27 1.29
N LEU A 298 -2.03 3.33 1.05
CA LEU A 298 -1.73 2.80 -0.27
C LEU A 298 -2.31 1.40 -0.38
N ASN A 299 -3.18 1.16 -1.36
CA ASN A 299 -3.91 -0.11 -1.50
C ASN A 299 -3.55 -0.73 -2.86
N PHE A 300 -2.62 -1.68 -2.83
CA PHE A 300 -2.08 -2.34 -4.02
C PHE A 300 -2.91 -3.56 -4.40
N ARG A 301 -3.14 -3.72 -5.70
CA ARG A 301 -3.99 -4.76 -6.28
C ARG A 301 -3.47 -5.13 -7.68
N GLN A 302 -3.96 -6.25 -8.20
CA GLN A 302 -3.75 -6.68 -9.57
C GLN A 302 -5.09 -6.85 -10.27
N PHE A 303 -5.26 -6.18 -11.41
CA PHE A 303 -6.49 -6.24 -12.21
C PHE A 303 -6.53 -7.49 -13.08
#